data_AF-A0A2D8JB89-F1
#
_entry.id   AF-A0A2D8JB89-F1
#
_cell.length_a   1.000
_cell.length_b   1.000
_cell.length_c   1.000
_cell.angle_alpha   90.00
_cell.angle_beta   90.00
_cell.angle_gamma   90.00
#
_symmetry.space_group_name_H-M   'P 1'
#
loop_
_entity.id
_entity.type
_entity.pdbx_description
1 polymer ?
#
loop_
_entity_poly.entity_id
_entity_poly.type
_entity_poly.pdbx_seq_one_letter_code
_entity_poly.pdbx_strand_id
1 'polypeptide(L)'
;NNKEDFEKWCSGETGYPLVDAGMRELNKTGFMHNRVRMLVGSFLCKHLLIDWRWGEAYFAKKLFDYEMSSNIGNWQWVAGCGVDAAPYFRIFNPTEQIKKFDKELNYIKKWIPNFQKPDYARPIVDHKKARERCLNTYKAALSKV
;
A
#
# COMPACT_ATOMS: atom_id res chain seq x y z
N ASN A 1 13.65 3.44 4.55
CA ASN A 1 13.58 2.98 3.14
C ASN A 1 14.37 1.69 2.97
N ASN A 2 13.73 0.53 3.16
CA ASN A 2 14.30 -0.76 2.81
C ASN A 2 14.03 -1.04 1.31
N LYS A 3 15.08 -1.28 0.52
CA LYS A 3 14.96 -1.51 -0.93
C LYS A 3 14.29 -2.85 -1.26
N GLU A 4 14.59 -3.90 -0.52
CA GLU A 4 14.01 -5.23 -0.77
C GLU A 4 12.50 -5.23 -0.51
N ASP A 5 12.05 -4.57 0.56
CA ASP A 5 10.63 -4.42 0.86
C ASP A 5 9.92 -3.58 -0.21
N PHE A 6 10.60 -2.56 -0.75
CA PHE A 6 10.07 -1.76 -1.86
C PHE A 6 9.92 -2.59 -3.14
N GLU A 7 10.92 -3.40 -3.49
CA GLU A 7 10.87 -4.26 -4.68
C GLU A 7 9.73 -5.28 -4.59
N LYS A 8 9.55 -5.92 -3.42
CA LYS A 8 8.42 -6.82 -3.17
C LYS A 8 7.06 -6.11 -3.23
N TRP A 9 7.00 -4.85 -2.79
CA TRP A 9 5.81 -4.03 -2.97
C TRP A 9 5.56 -3.73 -4.45
N CYS A 10 6.58 -3.32 -5.21
CA CYS A 10 6.48 -3.08 -6.65
C CYS A 10 6.04 -4.32 -7.43
N SER A 11 6.54 -5.52 -7.09
CA SER A 11 6.21 -6.78 -7.75
C SER A 11 4.86 -7.37 -7.32
N GLY A 12 4.29 -6.93 -6.20
CA GLY A 12 3.08 -7.54 -5.62
C GLY A 12 3.36 -8.91 -5.00
N GLU A 13 4.42 -8.98 -4.19
CA GLU A 13 4.90 -10.16 -3.46
C GLU A 13 5.07 -9.87 -1.96
N THR A 14 4.21 -9.01 -1.43
CA THR A 14 4.22 -8.61 -0.01
C THR A 14 3.63 -9.68 0.91
N GLY A 15 2.89 -10.64 0.35
CA GLY A 15 2.11 -11.63 1.10
C GLY A 15 0.81 -11.07 1.68
N TYR A 16 0.42 -9.85 1.27
CA TYR A 16 -0.86 -9.24 1.59
C TYR A 16 -1.77 -9.22 0.35
N PRO A 17 -2.77 -10.10 0.27
CA PRO A 17 -3.50 -10.37 -0.98
C PRO A 17 -4.09 -9.14 -1.67
N LEU A 18 -4.70 -8.21 -0.93
CA LEU A 18 -5.30 -7.03 -1.55
C LEU A 18 -4.25 -6.01 -2.03
N VAL A 19 -3.08 -5.96 -1.38
CA VAL A 19 -1.96 -5.13 -1.82
C VAL A 19 -1.34 -5.73 -3.08
N ASP A 20 -1.05 -7.04 -3.03
CA ASP A 20 -0.45 -7.78 -4.12
C ASP A 20 -1.34 -7.78 -5.37
N ALA A 21 -2.65 -7.96 -5.20
CA ALA A 21 -3.62 -7.89 -6.29
C ALA A 21 -3.61 -6.51 -6.96
N GLY A 22 -3.56 -5.44 -6.16
CA GLY A 22 -3.44 -4.07 -6.66
C GLY A 22 -2.19 -3.85 -7.48
N MET A 23 -1.03 -4.21 -6.92
CA MET A 23 0.25 -4.00 -7.59
C MET A 23 0.36 -4.83 -8.87
N ARG A 24 -0.19 -6.04 -8.89
CA ARG A 24 -0.28 -6.89 -10.10
C ARG A 24 -1.24 -6.30 -11.15
N GLU A 25 -2.40 -5.76 -10.73
CA GLU A 25 -3.32 -5.04 -11.62
C GLU A 25 -2.62 -3.86 -12.29
N LEU A 26 -1.96 -3.01 -11.50
CA LEU A 26 -1.21 -1.85 -11.99
C LEU A 26 -0.14 -2.26 -13.00
N ASN A 27 0.67 -3.26 -12.64
CA ASN A 27 1.77 -3.69 -13.50
C ASN A 27 1.28 -4.31 -14.82
N LYS A 28 0.11 -4.96 -14.82
CA LYS A 28 -0.42 -5.64 -15.99
C LYS A 28 -1.24 -4.72 -16.90
N THR A 29 -1.91 -3.72 -16.33
CA THR A 29 -2.93 -2.93 -17.06
C THR A 29 -2.63 -1.45 -17.16
N GLY A 30 -1.76 -0.91 -16.30
CA GLY A 30 -1.57 0.54 -16.15
C GLY A 30 -2.71 1.23 -15.41
N PHE A 31 -3.64 0.49 -14.81
CA PHE A 31 -4.73 1.02 -14.00
C PHE A 31 -4.72 0.38 -12.61
N MET A 32 -5.33 1.05 -11.64
CA MET A 32 -5.61 0.48 -10.33
C MET A 32 -6.87 1.11 -9.77
N HIS A 33 -7.78 0.32 -9.20
CA HIS A 33 -8.98 0.86 -8.56
C HIS A 33 -8.63 1.82 -7.39
N ASN A 34 -9.32 2.94 -7.25
CA ASN A 34 -8.95 4.01 -6.30
C ASN A 34 -8.85 3.53 -4.84
N ARG A 35 -9.79 2.69 -4.37
CA ARG A 35 -9.72 2.10 -3.02
C ARG A 35 -8.42 1.31 -2.81
N VAL A 36 -7.95 0.63 -3.85
CA VAL A 36 -6.74 -0.19 -3.80
C VAL A 36 -5.51 0.71 -3.86
N ARG A 37 -5.52 1.83 -4.61
CA ARG A 37 -4.47 2.87 -4.57
C ARG A 37 -4.25 3.39 -3.14
N MET A 38 -5.34 3.71 -2.43
CA MET A 38 -5.28 4.16 -1.03
C MET A 38 -4.66 3.09 -0.11
N LEU A 39 -5.04 1.82 -0.31
CA LEU A 39 -4.53 0.70 0.47
C LEU A 39 -3.04 0.47 0.24
N VAL A 40 -2.61 0.34 -1.02
CA VAL A 40 -1.21 0.04 -1.34
C VAL A 40 -0.29 1.19 -0.96
N GLY A 41 -0.75 2.44 -1.12
CA GLY A 41 -0.02 3.62 -0.69
C GLY A 41 0.11 3.68 0.83
N SER A 42 -0.97 3.43 1.58
CA SER A 42 -0.87 3.34 3.03
C SER A 42 0.02 2.18 3.48
N PHE A 43 0.03 1.04 2.78
CA PHE A 43 0.89 -0.09 3.12
C PHE A 43 2.37 0.30 2.97
N LEU A 44 2.73 0.95 1.86
CA LEU A 44 4.09 1.45 1.64
C LEU A 44 4.50 2.44 2.73
N CYS A 45 3.68 3.47 2.98
CA CYS A 45 4.02 4.55 3.90
C CYS A 45 3.99 4.11 5.37
N LYS A 46 3.04 3.25 5.77
CA LYS A 46 2.76 2.95 7.18
C LYS A 46 3.21 1.57 7.60
N HIS A 47 3.01 0.54 6.77
CA HIS A 47 3.48 -0.80 7.13
C HIS A 47 4.97 -0.94 6.89
N LEU A 48 5.46 -0.46 5.75
CA LEU A 48 6.89 -0.58 5.38
C LEU A 48 7.73 0.61 5.84
N LEU A 49 7.11 1.73 6.24
CA LEU A 49 7.79 2.99 6.57
C LEU A 49 8.77 3.43 5.46
N ILE A 50 8.31 3.32 4.22
CA ILE A 50 9.03 3.76 3.04
C ILE A 50 8.50 5.13 2.63
N ASP A 51 9.40 6.00 2.19
CA ASP A 51 9.08 7.33 1.69
C ASP A 51 8.07 7.25 0.55
N TRP A 52 6.96 7.97 0.71
CA TRP A 52 5.86 8.02 -0.25
C TRP A 52 6.31 8.47 -1.64
N ARG A 53 7.38 9.26 -1.74
CA ARG A 53 7.95 9.71 -3.02
C ARG A 53 8.42 8.55 -3.91
N TRP A 54 8.82 7.43 -3.31
CA TRP A 54 9.19 6.24 -4.07
C TRP A 54 7.97 5.58 -4.70
N GLY A 55 6.86 5.54 -3.97
CA GLY A 55 5.57 5.06 -4.48
C GLY A 55 4.99 5.98 -5.54
N GLU A 56 5.05 7.30 -5.32
CA GLU A 56 4.65 8.34 -6.29
C GLU A 56 5.37 8.14 -7.62
N ALA A 57 6.70 8.06 -7.58
CA ALA A 57 7.52 7.88 -8.78
C ALA A 57 7.26 6.53 -9.48
N TYR A 58 6.92 5.48 -8.72
CA TYR A 58 6.53 4.20 -9.30
C TYR A 58 5.18 4.30 -10.02
N PHE A 59 4.20 4.95 -9.39
CA PHE A 59 2.87 5.19 -9.96
C PHE A 59 2.96 6.05 -11.22
N ALA A 60 3.80 7.09 -11.22
CA ALA A 60 4.04 7.94 -12.39
C ALA A 60 4.55 7.17 -13.62
N LYS A 61 5.31 6.09 -13.41
CA LYS A 61 5.83 5.24 -14.50
C LYS A 61 4.82 4.21 -15.01
N LYS A 62 3.78 3.92 -14.25
CA LYS A 62 2.89 2.77 -14.51
C LYS A 62 1.46 3.18 -14.86
N LEU A 63 0.95 4.23 -14.22
CA LEU A 63 -0.43 4.66 -14.42
C LEU A 63 -0.61 5.32 -15.80
N PHE A 64 -1.54 4.79 -16.58
CA PHE A 64 -1.95 5.43 -17.83
C PHE A 64 -2.82 6.65 -17.59
N ASP A 65 -3.50 6.70 -16.45
CA ASP A 65 -4.28 7.86 -16.00
C ASP A 65 -3.49 8.79 -15.06
N TYR A 66 -2.15 8.76 -15.14
CA TYR A 66 -1.33 9.62 -14.30
C TYR A 66 -1.62 11.09 -14.57
N GLU A 67 -2.02 11.79 -13.51
CA GLU A 67 -2.07 13.24 -13.45
C GLU A 67 -1.37 13.67 -12.16
N MET A 68 -0.42 14.59 -12.29
CA MET A 68 0.53 14.93 -11.24
C MET A 68 -0.14 15.40 -9.95
N SER A 69 -1.10 16.32 -10.05
CA SER A 69 -1.77 16.93 -8.90
C SER A 69 -2.55 15.89 -8.11
N SER A 70 -3.31 15.06 -8.81
CA SER A 70 -4.12 13.98 -8.26
C SER A 70 -3.23 12.89 -7.64
N ASN A 71 -2.13 12.50 -8.29
CA ASN A 71 -1.24 11.48 -7.76
C ASN A 71 -0.53 11.96 -6.50
N ILE A 72 0.12 13.13 -6.54
CA ILE A 72 0.85 13.69 -5.40
C ILE A 72 -0.11 13.93 -4.22
N GLY A 73 -1.29 14.50 -4.48
CA GLY A 73 -2.30 14.74 -3.45
C GLY A 73 -2.73 13.45 -2.75
N ASN A 74 -3.00 12.38 -3.52
CA ASN A 74 -3.34 11.08 -2.95
C ASN A 74 -2.20 10.46 -2.13
N TRP A 75 -0.95 10.59 -2.59
CA TRP A 75 0.23 10.08 -1.88
C TRP A 75 0.49 10.82 -0.57
N GLN A 76 0.35 12.15 -0.57
CA GLN A 76 0.43 12.97 0.64
C GLN A 76 -0.70 12.58 1.62
N TRP A 77 -1.92 12.44 1.12
CA TRP A 77 -3.08 12.03 1.91
C TRP A 77 -2.86 10.69 2.62
N VAL A 78 -2.35 9.66 1.94
CA VAL A 78 -2.06 8.36 2.57
C VAL A 78 -0.85 8.40 3.50
N ALA A 79 0.16 9.23 3.19
CA ALA A 79 1.33 9.41 4.05
C ALA A 79 0.99 10.15 5.36
N GLY A 80 -0.15 10.84 5.41
CA GLY A 80 -0.57 11.64 6.55
C GLY A 80 0.17 12.97 6.64
N CYS A 81 0.60 13.53 5.51
CA CYS A 81 1.20 14.85 5.40
C CYS A 81 0.48 15.67 4.31
N GLY A 82 0.64 16.98 4.31
CA GLY A 82 -0.02 17.86 3.35
C GLY A 82 -1.43 18.30 3.78
N VAL A 83 -2.18 18.85 2.82
CA VAL A 83 -3.52 19.43 3.05
C VAL A 83 -4.57 18.32 3.17
N ASP A 84 -5.42 18.40 4.20
CA ASP A 84 -6.52 17.44 4.48
C ASP A 84 -6.08 15.96 4.58
N ALA A 85 -4.84 15.74 5.02
CA ALA A 85 -4.28 14.40 5.07
C ALA A 85 -4.98 13.52 6.10
N ALA A 86 -5.07 12.21 5.82
CA ALA A 86 -5.52 11.26 6.81
C ALA A 86 -4.64 11.35 8.08
N PRO A 87 -5.23 11.41 9.28
CA PRO A 87 -4.44 11.46 10.51
C PRO A 87 -3.40 10.33 10.54
N TYR A 88 -2.19 10.60 11.00
CA TYR A 88 -1.09 9.63 10.91
C TYR A 88 -1.44 8.27 11.52
N PHE A 89 -2.19 8.28 12.63
CA PHE A 89 -2.64 7.08 13.34
C PHE A 89 -3.70 6.25 12.60
N ARG A 90 -4.26 6.76 11.50
CA ARG A 90 -5.17 6.02 10.62
C ARG A 90 -4.37 5.03 9.76
N ILE A 91 -4.15 3.83 10.27
CA ILE A 91 -3.45 2.75 9.56
C ILE A 91 -4.49 1.73 9.10
N PHE A 92 -4.61 1.50 7.78
CA PHE A 92 -5.55 0.51 7.27
C PHE A 92 -5.13 -0.90 7.68
N ASN A 93 -6.08 -1.72 8.13
CA ASN A 93 -5.86 -3.15 8.32
C ASN A 93 -6.18 -3.87 7.00
N PRO A 94 -5.19 -4.44 6.28
CA PRO A 94 -5.43 -5.06 4.98
C PRO A 94 -6.50 -6.15 4.99
N THR A 95 -6.55 -6.96 6.06
CA THR A 95 -7.53 -8.05 6.21
C THR A 95 -8.96 -7.52 6.36
N GLU A 96 -9.14 -6.44 7.13
CA GLU A 96 -10.47 -5.81 7.28
C GLU A 96 -10.92 -5.10 6.00
N GLN A 97 -9.99 -4.59 5.19
CA GLN A 97 -10.32 -4.02 3.89
C GLN A 97 -10.84 -5.08 2.91
N ILE A 98 -10.29 -6.29 2.95
CA ILE A 98 -10.80 -7.43 2.15
C ILE A 98 -12.24 -7.74 2.54
N LYS A 99 -12.52 -7.94 3.84
CA LYS A 99 -13.88 -8.25 4.33
C LYS A 99 -14.91 -7.21 3.89
N LYS A 100 -14.51 -5.94 3.79
CA LYS A 100 -15.38 -4.83 3.45
C LYS A 100 -15.56 -4.62 1.95
N PHE A 101 -14.50 -4.78 1.15
CA PHE A 101 -14.48 -4.35 -0.26
C PHE A 101 -14.27 -5.48 -1.28
N ASP A 102 -13.87 -6.67 -0.84
CA ASP A 102 -13.70 -7.85 -1.71
C ASP A 102 -14.12 -9.13 -0.95
N LYS A 103 -15.33 -9.13 -0.38
CA LYS A 103 -15.83 -10.19 0.50
C LYS A 103 -15.81 -11.58 -0.16
N GLU A 104 -16.07 -11.63 -1.46
CA GLU A 104 -16.09 -12.87 -2.26
C GLU A 104 -14.72 -13.23 -2.84
N LEU A 105 -13.71 -12.38 -2.61
CA LEU A 105 -12.33 -12.53 -3.09
C LEU A 105 -12.23 -12.52 -4.62
N ASN A 106 -13.19 -11.91 -5.31
CA ASN A 106 -13.25 -11.87 -6.77
C ASN A 106 -12.07 -11.08 -7.34
N TYR A 107 -11.75 -9.93 -6.73
CA TYR A 107 -10.63 -9.09 -7.16
C TYR A 107 -9.29 -9.77 -6.87
N ILE A 108 -9.13 -10.34 -5.67
CA ILE A 108 -7.92 -11.08 -5.29
C ILE A 108 -7.68 -12.28 -6.21
N LYS A 109 -8.69 -13.13 -6.45
CA LYS A 109 -8.55 -14.33 -7.30
C LYS A 109 -8.22 -13.97 -8.75
N LYS A 110 -8.77 -12.86 -9.26
CA LYS A 110 -8.47 -12.36 -10.61
C LYS A 110 -6.99 -12.02 -10.78
N TRP A 111 -6.39 -11.33 -9.81
CA TRP A 111 -5.02 -10.80 -9.92
C TRP A 111 -3.96 -11.69 -9.26
N ILE A 112 -4.37 -12.65 -8.44
CA ILE A 112 -3.50 -13.63 -7.78
C ILE A 112 -4.02 -15.05 -8.07
N PRO A 113 -3.72 -15.62 -9.25
CA PRO A 113 -4.18 -16.96 -9.63
C PRO A 113 -3.66 -18.07 -8.71
N ASN A 114 -2.55 -17.84 -8.01
CA ASN A 114 -1.99 -18.76 -7.01
C ASN A 114 -2.41 -18.42 -5.57
N PHE A 115 -3.46 -17.61 -5.37
CA PHE A 115 -3.97 -17.30 -4.04
C PHE A 115 -4.35 -18.58 -3.27
N GLN A 116 -3.96 -18.65 -1.98
CA GLN A 116 -4.09 -19.82 -1.10
C GLN A 116 -3.29 -21.07 -1.49
N LYS A 117 -2.46 -21.01 -2.52
CA LYS A 117 -1.53 -22.10 -2.84
C LYS A 117 -0.26 -21.99 -2.00
N PRO A 118 0.46 -23.10 -1.74
CA PRO A 118 1.67 -23.10 -0.89
C PRO A 118 2.82 -22.20 -1.40
N ASP A 119 2.84 -21.91 -2.70
CA ASP A 119 3.81 -21.05 -3.38
C ASP A 119 3.49 -19.55 -3.27
N TYR A 120 2.33 -19.17 -2.71
CA TYR A 120 2.01 -17.76 -2.49
C TYR A 120 2.89 -17.16 -1.39
N ALA A 121 3.33 -15.92 -1.60
CA ALA A 121 4.26 -15.22 -0.72
C ALA A 121 3.73 -15.14 0.71
N ARG A 122 4.62 -15.34 1.69
CA ARG A 122 4.31 -15.10 3.10
C ARG A 122 4.40 -13.60 3.40
N PRO A 123 3.63 -13.09 4.38
CA PRO A 123 3.70 -11.69 4.78
C PRO A 123 5.13 -11.25 5.09
N ILE A 124 5.61 -10.22 4.39
CA ILE A 124 6.97 -9.66 4.59
C ILE A 124 7.13 -8.92 5.91
N VAL A 125 5.99 -8.56 6.52
CA VAL A 125 5.92 -7.92 7.83
C VAL A 125 4.67 -8.39 8.57
N ASP A 126 4.72 -8.46 9.89
CA ASP A 126 3.53 -8.68 10.71
C ASP A 126 2.73 -7.38 10.87
N HIS A 127 1.40 -7.44 10.72
CA HIS A 127 0.55 -6.25 10.76
C HIS A 127 0.59 -5.56 12.13
N LYS A 128 0.54 -6.30 13.23
CA LYS A 128 0.51 -5.71 14.58
C LYS A 128 1.84 -4.99 14.86
N LYS A 129 2.96 -5.66 14.59
CA LYS A 129 4.31 -5.09 14.73
C LYS A 129 4.51 -3.87 13.83
N ALA A 130 4.12 -3.95 12.56
CA ALA A 130 4.19 -2.82 11.63
C ALA A 130 3.40 -1.61 12.12
N ARG A 131 2.17 -1.86 12.59
CA ARG A 131 1.27 -0.81 13.09
C ARG A 131 1.85 -0.11 14.32
N GLU A 132 2.36 -0.88 15.29
CA GLU A 132 3.00 -0.34 16.48
C GLU A 132 4.26 0.47 16.14
N ARG A 133 5.13 -0.09 15.29
CA ARG A 133 6.33 0.60 14.78
C ARG A 133 5.98 1.92 14.12
N CYS A 134 4.93 1.94 13.30
CA CYS A 134 4.45 3.17 12.64
C CYS A 134 4.03 4.22 13.68
N LEU A 135 3.15 3.87 14.62
CA LEU A 135 2.70 4.83 15.63
C LEU A 135 3.86 5.40 16.45
N ASN A 136 4.79 4.55 16.88
CA ASN A 136 5.95 4.98 17.65
C ASN A 136 6.85 5.91 16.85
N THR A 137 7.08 5.62 15.56
CA THR A 137 7.90 6.45 14.66
C THR A 137 7.30 7.84 14.48
N TYR A 138 6.00 7.92 14.19
CA TYR A 138 5.32 9.21 14.01
C TYR A 138 5.24 10.00 15.32
N LYS A 139 4.97 9.34 16.46
CA LYS A 139 4.95 9.98 17.77
C LYS A 139 6.32 10.59 18.11
N ALA A 140 7.41 9.85 17.86
CA ALA A 140 8.77 10.32 18.08
C ALA A 140 9.16 11.49 17.15
N ALA A 141 8.63 11.53 15.93
CA ALA A 141 8.84 12.64 15.01
C ALA A 141 8.12 13.92 15.47
N LEU A 142 6.87 13.78 15.94
CA LEU A 142 6.07 14.90 16.43
C LEU A 142 6.55 15.44 17.78
N SER A 143 7.13 14.59 18.65
CA SER A 143 7.68 15.02 19.94
C SER A 143 9.02 15.76 19.84
N LYS A 144 9.63 15.80 18.65
CA LYS A 144 10.87 16.54 18.39
C LYS A 144 10.62 17.96 17.90
N VAL A 145 9.35 18.35 17.77
CA VAL A 145 8.89 19.70 17.39
C VAL A 145 8.59 20.50 18.63
#